data_AF-A0A329MV96-F1
#
_entry.id   AF-A0A329MV96-F1
#
_cell.length_a   1.000
_cell.length_b   1.000
_cell.length_c   1.000
_cell.angle_alpha   90.00
_cell.angle_beta   90.00
_cell.angle_gamma   90.00
#
_symmetry.space_group_name_H-M   'P 1'
#
loop_
_entity.id
_entity.type
_entity.pdbx_description
1 polymer ?
#
loop_
_entity_poly.entity_id
_entity_poly.type
_entity_poly.pdbx_seq_one_letter_code
_entity_poly.pdbx_strand_id
1 'polypeptide(L)' 'MIHNLLVGLRRMTERDYEIMLEWRQYDEVKKFYSNPHYTYTLEKVVKKYKARIEGKDAKIPIIIELC' A
#
# COMPACT_ATOMS: atom_id res chain seq x y z
N MET A 1 22.67 -17.64 -9.09
CA MET A 1 21.91 -18.51 -8.17
C MET A 1 20.59 -17.82 -7.87
N ILE A 2 19.46 -18.43 -8.23
CA ILE A 2 18.15 -17.96 -7.80
C ILE A 2 17.97 -18.53 -6.39
N HIS A 3 18.06 -17.69 -5.38
CA HIS A 3 17.62 -18.05 -4.04
C HIS A 3 16.10 -18.20 -4.10
N ASN A 4 15.55 -19.25 -3.49
CA ASN A 4 14.10 -19.36 -3.30
C ASN A 4 13.67 -18.20 -2.39
N LEU A 5 13.25 -17.09 -2.98
CA LEU A 5 12.67 -15.97 -2.25
C LEU A 5 11.29 -16.39 -1.76
N LEU A 6 11.13 -16.46 -0.45
CA LEU A 6 9.82 -16.64 0.15
C LEU A 6 9.13 -15.28 0.22
N VAL A 7 7.93 -15.21 -0.36
CA VAL A 7 7.12 -13.99 -0.36
C VAL A 7 5.89 -14.22 0.51
N GLY A 8 5.71 -13.36 1.49
CA GLY A 8 4.58 -13.34 2.40
C GLY A 8 3.54 -12.31 1.99
N LEU A 9 2.28 -12.63 2.31
CA LEU A 9 1.16 -11.70 2.22
C LEU A 9 0.57 -11.56 3.62
N ARG A 10 0.46 -10.34 4.12
CA ARG A 10 -0.24 -10.06 5.38
C ARG A 10 -1.25 -8.95 5.24
N ARG A 11 -2.24 -8.94 6.13
CA ARG A 11 -3.17 -7.82 6.24
C ARG A 11 -2.40 -6.56 6.63
N MET A 12 -2.73 -5.46 5.95
CA MET A 12 -2.25 -4.15 6.30
C MET A 12 -2.83 -3.71 7.66
N THR A 13 -2.03 -2.98 8.43
CA THR A 13 -2.39 -2.35 9.71
C THR A 13 -2.15 -0.84 9.63
N GLU A 14 -2.55 -0.11 10.66
CA GLU A 14 -2.30 1.35 10.73
C GLU A 14 -0.81 1.72 10.72
N ARG A 15 0.07 0.79 11.13
CA ARG A 15 1.53 0.98 11.12
C ARG A 15 2.11 1.05 9.70
N ASP A 16 1.34 0.60 8.71
CA ASP A 16 1.79 0.52 7.32
C ASP A 16 1.42 1.76 6.49
N TYR A 17 0.78 2.77 7.10
CA TYR A 17 0.39 3.98 6.37
C TYR A 17 1.58 4.72 5.77
N GLU A 18 2.72 4.75 6.46
CA GLU A 18 3.93 5.43 5.96
C GLU A 18 4.51 4.70 4.75
N ILE A 19 4.62 3.37 4.80
CA ILE A 19 5.07 2.56 3.65
C ILE A 19 4.12 2.75 2.45
N MET A 20 2.81 2.79 2.70
CA MET A 20 1.84 3.04 1.62
C MET A 20 1.95 4.45 1.04
N LEU A 21 2.34 5.44 1.83
CA LEU A 21 2.63 6.78 1.34
C LEU A 21 3.89 6.77 0.48
N GLU A 22 4.95 6.13 0.96
CA GLU A 22 6.23 6.02 0.26
C GLU A 22 6.08 5.37 -1.11
N TRP A 23 5.45 4.19 -1.20
CA TRP A 23 5.22 3.51 -2.47
C TRP A 23 4.45 4.35 -3.46
N ARG A 24 3.52 5.19 -2.99
CA ARG A 24 2.72 6.08 -3.84
C ARG A 24 3.50 7.31 -4.33
N GLN A 25 4.70 7.53 -3.81
CA GLN A 25 5.63 8.53 -4.33
C GLN A 25 6.53 7.98 -5.43
N TYR A 26 6.73 6.66 -5.52
CA TYR A 26 7.55 6.06 -6.57
C TYR A 26 6.92 6.23 -7.95
N ASP A 27 7.71 6.67 -8.92
CA ASP A 27 7.23 6.99 -10.27
C ASP A 27 6.75 5.74 -11.01
N GLU A 28 7.39 4.59 -10.76
CA GLU A 28 6.99 3.29 -11.28
C GLU A 28 5.60 2.92 -10.79
N VAL A 29 5.30 3.14 -9.51
CA VAL A 29 3.96 2.90 -8.95
C VAL A 29 2.98 3.94 -9.48
N LYS A 30 3.38 5.21 -9.59
CA LYS A 30 2.52 6.28 -10.13
C LYS A 30 2.06 5.98 -11.56
N LYS A 31 2.93 5.43 -12.39
CA LYS A 31 2.63 5.05 -13.78
C LYS A 31 1.43 4.11 -13.92
N PHE A 32 1.24 3.21 -12.95
CA PHE A 32 0.19 2.18 -13.02
C PHE A 32 -0.95 2.39 -12.01
N TYR A 33 -0.71 3.12 -10.92
CA TYR A 33 -1.63 3.19 -9.76
C TYR A 33 -2.17 4.60 -9.50
N SER A 34 -1.65 5.64 -10.14
CA SER A 34 -1.99 7.03 -9.83
C SER A 34 -2.57 7.78 -11.02
N ASN A 35 -3.50 8.69 -10.75
CA ASN A 35 -3.74 9.81 -11.66
C ASN A 35 -2.47 10.69 -11.60
N PRO A 36 -1.82 11.04 -12.74
CA PRO A 36 -0.59 11.82 -12.78
C PRO A 36 -0.66 13.15 -12.02
N HIS A 37 -1.87 13.69 -11.82
CA HIS A 37 -2.11 14.95 -11.14
C HIS A 37 -2.40 14.80 -9.63
N TYR A 38 -2.32 13.59 -9.08
CA TYR A 38 -2.71 13.33 -7.69
C TYR A 38 -1.51 13.17 -6.77
N THR A 39 -1.23 14.21 -5.98
CA THR A 39 -0.29 14.12 -4.85
C THR A 39 -0.92 13.36 -3.70
N TYR A 40 -0.34 12.21 -3.34
CA TYR A 40 -0.72 11.46 -2.15
C TYR A 40 -0.11 12.11 -0.91
N THR A 41 -0.96 12.56 0.00
CA THR A 41 -0.58 12.99 1.35
C THR A 41 -0.88 11.88 2.34
N LEU A 42 -0.25 11.90 3.52
CA LEU A 42 -0.52 10.92 4.57
C LEU A 42 -2.02 10.89 4.93
N GLU A 43 -2.66 12.05 5.05
CA GLU A 43 -4.09 12.16 5.34
C GLU A 43 -4.96 11.41 4.32
N LYS A 44 -4.65 11.53 3.02
CA LYS A 44 -5.35 10.81 1.94
C LYS A 44 -5.12 9.30 2.04
N VAL A 45 -3.92 8.88 2.42
CA VAL A 45 -3.61 7.45 2.66
C VAL A 45 -4.43 6.94 3.84
N VAL A 46 -4.38 7.60 5.00
CA VAL A 46 -5.15 7.23 6.19
C VAL A 46 -6.63 7.15 5.87
N LYS A 47 -7.23 8.19 5.27
CA LYS A 47 -8.66 8.21 4.92
C LYS A 47 -9.07 7.01 4.06
N LYS A 48 -8.24 6.65 3.07
CA LYS A 48 -8.52 5.55 2.14
C LYS A 48 -8.33 4.18 2.80
N TYR A 49 -7.24 3.98 3.51
CA TYR A 49 -6.86 2.66 4.03
C TYR A 49 -7.49 2.35 5.37
N LYS A 50 -7.83 3.34 6.19
CA LYS A 50 -8.57 3.14 7.45
C LYS A 50 -9.93 2.49 7.21
N ALA A 51 -10.70 2.98 6.24
CA ALA A 51 -11.98 2.38 5.87
C ALA A 51 -11.83 0.90 5.45
N ARG A 52 -10.72 0.55 4.79
CA ARG A 52 -10.43 -0.81 4.35
C ARG A 52 -10.00 -1.73 5.49
N ILE A 53 -9.15 -1.23 6.39
CA ILE A 53 -8.71 -1.95 7.59
C ILE A 53 -9.91 -2.22 8.51
N GLU A 54 -10.81 -1.25 8.67
CA GLU A 54 -12.03 -1.35 9.46
C GLU A 54 -13.15 -2.18 8.79
N GLY A 55 -12.96 -2.66 7.56
CA GLY A 55 -13.96 -3.44 6.83
C GLY A 55 -15.15 -2.63 6.30
N LYS A 56 -15.05 -1.29 6.28
CA LYS A 56 -16.05 -0.37 5.72
C LYS A 56 -15.93 -0.18 4.21
N ASP A 57 -14.85 -0.65 3.60
CA ASP A 57 -14.62 -0.76 2.16
C ASP A 57 -14.41 -2.25 1.81
N ALA A 58 -15.02 -2.71 0.71
CA ALA A 58 -14.97 -4.11 0.28
C ALA A 58 -13.56 -4.61 -0.09
N LYS A 59 -12.60 -3.71 -0.31
CA LYS A 59 -11.22 -4.05 -0.67
C LYS A 59 -10.38 -4.32 0.56
N ILE A 60 -9.81 -5.52 0.66
CA ILE A 60 -8.88 -5.90 1.72
C ILE A 60 -7.49 -5.34 1.39
N PRO A 61 -6.88 -4.53 2.28
CA PRO A 61 -5.54 -4.01 2.07
C PRO A 61 -4.49 -5.03 2.53
N ILE A 62 -3.52 -5.32 1.65
CA ILE A 62 -2.48 -6.34 1.86
C ILE A 62 -1.10 -5.71 1.69
N ILE A 63 -0.16 -6.14 2.53
CA ILE A 63 1.28 -5.86 2.42
C ILE A 63 1.96 -7.12 1.89
N ILE A 64 2.84 -6.92 0.91
CA ILE A 64 3.74 -7.94 0.36
C ILE A 64 5.09 -7.75 1.03
N GLU A 65 5.63 -8.81 1.63
CA GLU A 65 6.91 -8.78 2.35
C GLU A 65 7.74 -10.02 2.01
N LEU A 66 9.06 -9.94 2.21
CA LEU A 66 9.94 -11.11 2.11
C LEU A 66 9.92 -11.86 3.45
N CYS A 67 9.86 -13.19 3.41
CA CYS A 67 9.88 -14.07 4.57
C CYS A 67 11.25 -14.66 4.84
#